data_AF-A0A7G9QYL1-F1
#
_entry.id   AF-A0A7G9QYL1-F1
#
_cell.length_a   1.000
_cell.length_b   1.000
_cell.length_c   1.000
_cell.angle_alpha   90.00
_cell.angle_beta   90.00
_cell.angle_gamma   90.00
#
_symmetry.space_group_name_H-M   'P 1'
#
loop_
_entity.id
_entity.type
_entity.pdbx_description
1 polymer ?
#
loop_
_entity_poly.entity_id
_entity_poly.type
_entity_poly.pdbx_seq_one_letter_code
_entity_poly.pdbx_strand_id
1 'polypeptide(L)'
;MPVFDCTTEAGRADALPKVADGVRRGALVVLPTDTVYGIGADAFSPEAVRALLAAKGRGADMPPPVLVPEARTLEGLAVDVPRYARALVEALWPGPLTVVLRAQPSLAWDLGETGGTVALRMPDDEVALALLREVGPMAVSSANRHGHPASRTVVEAATQLGASVEFYLDGGPSTGGLASTIVDCTREEPMVLRLGALSREQVMDVVGRSREDALELTSAETAALPQDEPRESTDDG
;
A
#
# COMPACT_ATOMS: atom_id res chain seq x y z
N MET A 1 0.96 17.72 -22.21
CA MET A 1 1.21 16.60 -21.28
C MET A 1 2.64 16.72 -20.78
N PRO A 2 2.87 17.48 -19.69
CA PRO A 2 4.22 17.66 -19.15
C PRO A 2 4.78 16.33 -18.63
N VAL A 3 5.97 15.99 -19.13
CA VAL A 3 6.85 14.98 -18.52
C VAL A 3 7.87 15.74 -17.68
N PHE A 4 7.94 15.43 -16.39
CA PHE A 4 8.89 16.01 -15.46
C PHE A 4 10.02 15.02 -15.22
N ASP A 5 11.25 15.43 -15.50
CA ASP A 5 12.43 14.69 -15.08
C ASP A 5 12.56 14.72 -13.56
N CYS A 6 12.33 13.57 -12.91
CA CYS A 6 12.42 13.38 -11.47
C CYS A 6 13.66 12.56 -11.07
N THR A 7 14.57 12.29 -12.01
CA THR A 7 15.82 11.58 -11.74
C THR A 7 16.81 12.43 -10.92
N THR A 8 16.59 13.74 -10.88
CA THR A 8 17.39 14.70 -10.11
C THR A 8 16.57 15.35 -9.00
N GLU A 9 17.23 15.77 -7.93
CA GLU A 9 16.60 16.48 -6.81
C GLU A 9 15.94 17.80 -7.26
N ALA A 10 16.63 18.58 -8.09
CA ALA A 10 16.09 19.83 -8.64
C ALA A 10 14.83 19.60 -9.49
N GLY A 11 14.82 18.51 -10.28
CA GLY A 11 13.66 18.11 -11.06
C GLY A 11 12.47 17.70 -10.18
N ARG A 12 12.71 16.91 -9.12
CA ARG A 12 11.69 16.58 -8.11
C ARG A 12 11.13 17.84 -7.43
N ALA A 13 11.99 18.76 -7.02
CA ALA A 13 11.59 20.00 -6.36
C ALA A 13 10.71 20.90 -7.25
N ASP A 14 10.94 20.91 -8.57
CA ASP A 14 10.10 21.65 -9.52
C ASP A 14 8.76 20.94 -9.80
N ALA A 15 8.79 19.60 -9.91
CA ALA A 15 7.65 18.79 -10.31
C ALA A 15 6.61 18.62 -9.19
N LEU A 16 7.05 18.22 -7.99
CA LEU A 16 6.17 17.76 -6.92
C LEU A 16 5.10 18.77 -6.52
N PRO A 17 5.39 20.09 -6.33
CA PRO A 17 4.35 21.05 -5.97
C PRO A 17 3.28 21.20 -7.05
N LYS A 18 3.67 21.20 -8.33
CA LYS A 18 2.75 21.35 -9.46
C LYS A 18 1.85 20.13 -9.60
N VAL A 19 2.44 18.94 -9.49
CA VAL A 19 1.71 17.69 -9.59
C VAL A 19 0.81 17.48 -8.38
N ALA A 20 1.26 17.79 -7.17
CA ALA A 20 0.44 17.69 -5.97
C ALA A 20 -0.79 18.61 -6.04
N ASP A 21 -0.62 19.85 -6.47
CA ASP A 21 -1.72 20.79 -6.70
C ASP A 21 -2.71 20.27 -7.77
N GLY A 22 -2.21 19.70 -8.86
CA GLY A 22 -3.03 19.05 -9.87
C GLY A 22 -3.82 17.85 -9.35
N VAL A 23 -3.17 16.93 -8.61
CA VAL A 23 -3.81 15.74 -8.04
C VAL A 23 -4.91 16.13 -7.05
N ARG A 24 -4.69 17.15 -6.20
CA ARG A 24 -5.71 17.68 -5.30
C ARG A 24 -6.92 18.27 -6.03
N ARG A 25 -6.76 18.71 -7.29
CA ARG A 25 -7.88 19.10 -8.17
C ARG A 25 -8.52 17.93 -8.93
N GLY A 26 -8.07 16.70 -8.69
CA GLY A 26 -8.59 15.49 -9.34
C GLY A 26 -7.83 15.06 -10.60
N ALA A 27 -6.68 15.67 -10.90
CA ALA A 27 -5.86 15.24 -12.05
C ALA A 27 -5.22 13.87 -11.81
N LEU A 28 -5.06 13.11 -12.90
CA LEU A 28 -4.32 11.85 -12.88
C LEU A 28 -2.84 12.11 -13.10
N VAL A 29 -2.01 11.29 -12.45
CA VAL A 29 -0.55 11.32 -12.58
C VAL A 29 0.00 9.94 -12.86
N VAL A 30 1.00 9.85 -13.73
CA VAL A 30 1.87 8.69 -13.84
C VAL A 30 3.11 8.90 -12.99
N LEU A 31 3.44 7.92 -12.14
CA LEU A 31 4.56 7.96 -11.20
C LEU A 31 5.36 6.65 -11.23
N PRO A 32 6.69 6.70 -11.02
CA PRO A 32 7.50 5.49 -10.86
C PRO A 32 7.16 4.77 -9.54
N THR A 33 7.48 3.47 -9.46
CA THR A 33 7.52 2.72 -8.19
C THR A 33 8.67 1.70 -8.25
N ASP A 34 8.99 1.07 -7.11
CA ASP A 34 9.93 -0.05 -6.99
C ASP A 34 9.54 -1.29 -7.83
N THR A 35 8.29 -1.35 -8.33
CA THR A 35 7.79 -2.48 -9.13
C THR A 35 7.67 -2.13 -10.62
N VAL A 36 6.58 -1.43 -10.96
CA VAL A 36 6.26 -0.93 -12.29
C VAL A 36 5.73 0.50 -12.16
N TYR A 37 5.68 1.26 -13.25
CA TYR A 37 5.04 2.58 -13.21
C TYR A 37 3.57 2.45 -12.81
N GLY A 38 3.07 3.42 -12.05
CA GLY A 38 1.69 3.55 -11.64
C GLY A 38 0.98 4.70 -12.36
N ILE A 39 -0.33 4.59 -12.51
CA ILE A 39 -1.26 5.71 -12.70
C ILE A 39 -1.97 5.91 -11.36
N GLY A 40 -1.94 7.14 -10.86
CA GLY A 40 -2.41 7.52 -9.55
C GLY A 40 -3.45 8.64 -9.59
N ALA A 41 -4.32 8.62 -8.59
CA ALA A 41 -5.33 9.63 -8.29
C ALA A 41 -5.41 9.82 -6.77
N ASP A 42 -5.96 10.94 -6.31
CA ASP A 42 -6.33 11.10 -4.90
C ASP A 42 -7.33 9.99 -4.49
N ALA A 43 -7.00 9.22 -3.45
CA ALA A 43 -7.84 8.12 -2.97
C ALA A 43 -9.18 8.61 -2.38
N PHE A 44 -9.25 9.87 -1.94
CA PHE A 44 -10.43 10.47 -1.32
C PHE A 44 -11.30 11.26 -2.32
N SER A 45 -10.95 11.24 -3.60
CA SER A 45 -11.77 11.81 -4.67
C SER A 45 -12.44 10.71 -5.49
N PRO A 46 -13.72 10.35 -5.21
CA PRO A 46 -14.48 9.39 -6.01
C PRO A 46 -14.43 9.67 -7.52
N GLU A 47 -14.43 10.95 -7.90
CA GLU A 47 -14.35 11.36 -9.30
C GLU A 47 -12.99 11.02 -9.91
N ALA A 48 -11.89 11.33 -9.22
CA ALA A 48 -10.55 11.03 -9.69
C ALA A 48 -10.30 9.51 -9.76
N VAL A 49 -10.83 8.73 -8.81
CA VAL A 49 -10.74 7.27 -8.85
C VAL A 49 -11.52 6.69 -10.04
N ARG A 50 -12.73 7.19 -10.32
CA ARG A 50 -13.47 6.80 -11.53
C ARG A 50 -12.71 7.16 -12.81
N ALA A 51 -12.08 8.33 -12.87
CA ALA A 51 -11.24 8.74 -14.00
C ALA A 51 -10.04 7.80 -14.19
N LEU A 52 -9.38 7.39 -13.10
CA LEU A 52 -8.29 6.40 -13.11
C LEU A 52 -8.76 5.06 -13.69
N LEU A 53 -9.90 4.54 -13.22
CA LEU A 53 -10.45 3.27 -13.70
C LEU A 53 -10.82 3.37 -15.19
N ALA A 54 -11.46 4.48 -15.60
CA ALA A 54 -11.82 4.74 -17.00
C ALA A 54 -10.59 4.81 -17.92
N ALA A 55 -9.53 5.52 -17.52
CA ALA A 55 -8.27 5.61 -18.27
C ALA A 55 -7.65 4.22 -18.53
N LYS A 56 -7.86 3.28 -17.61
CA LYS A 56 -7.37 1.90 -17.74
C LYS A 56 -8.32 0.96 -18.49
N GLY A 57 -9.55 1.40 -18.77
CA GLY A 57 -10.63 0.52 -19.27
C GLY A 57 -11.06 -0.52 -18.25
N ARG A 58 -11.10 -0.16 -16.96
CA ARG A 58 -11.58 -1.01 -15.86
C ARG A 58 -12.91 -0.50 -15.31
N GLY A 59 -13.74 -1.42 -14.81
CA GLY A 59 -14.93 -1.10 -14.03
C GLY A 59 -14.65 -0.99 -12.54
N ALA A 60 -15.71 -0.74 -11.77
CA ALA A 60 -15.66 -0.67 -10.31
C ALA A 60 -15.33 -2.02 -9.65
N ASP A 61 -15.53 -3.13 -10.36
CA ASP A 61 -15.21 -4.51 -9.97
C ASP A 61 -13.70 -4.80 -9.82
N MET A 62 -12.85 -3.86 -10.27
CA MET A 62 -11.39 -3.96 -10.17
C MET A 62 -10.79 -2.80 -9.37
N PRO A 63 -11.11 -2.68 -8.06
CA PRO A 63 -10.67 -1.55 -7.24
C PRO A 63 -9.13 -1.45 -7.19
N PRO A 64 -8.56 -0.23 -7.29
CA PRO A 64 -7.12 -0.04 -7.21
C PRO A 64 -6.63 -0.15 -5.76
N PRO A 65 -5.40 -0.64 -5.53
CA PRO A 65 -4.72 -0.44 -4.25
C PRO A 65 -4.54 1.05 -3.93
N VAL A 66 -4.40 1.36 -2.65
CA VAL A 66 -4.03 2.68 -2.16
C VAL A 66 -2.57 2.65 -1.72
N LEU A 67 -1.76 3.54 -2.28
CA LEU A 67 -0.40 3.78 -1.81
C LEU A 67 -0.39 4.80 -0.68
N VAL A 68 0.46 4.57 0.32
CA VAL A 68 0.57 5.41 1.51
C VAL A 68 2.00 5.95 1.70
N PRO A 69 2.16 7.16 2.27
CA PRO A 69 3.48 7.80 2.43
C PRO A 69 4.36 7.15 3.51
N GLU A 70 3.75 6.42 4.44
CA GLU A 70 4.41 5.83 5.59
C GLU A 70 3.55 4.76 6.25
N ALA A 71 4.19 3.78 6.91
CA ALA A 71 3.52 2.65 7.52
C ALA A 71 2.42 3.04 8.53
N ARG A 72 2.64 4.09 9.34
CA ARG A 72 1.64 4.55 10.34
C ARG A 72 0.32 5.01 9.74
N THR A 73 0.30 5.38 8.46
CA THR A 73 -0.93 5.75 7.74
C THR A 73 -1.95 4.61 7.73
N LEU A 74 -1.47 3.36 7.77
CA LEU A 74 -2.30 2.15 7.79
C LEU A 74 -3.35 2.17 8.90
N GLU A 75 -2.99 2.61 10.11
CA GLU A 75 -3.90 2.64 11.27
C GLU A 75 -5.04 3.65 11.12
N GLY A 76 -4.88 4.65 10.25
CA GLY A 76 -5.96 5.58 9.89
C GLY A 76 -6.86 5.06 8.75
N LEU A 77 -6.40 4.05 8.01
CA LEU A 77 -7.08 3.54 6.81
C LEU A 77 -7.77 2.19 6.99
N ALA A 78 -7.36 1.43 8.01
CA ALA A 78 -7.84 0.08 8.26
C ALA A 78 -8.18 -0.16 9.73
N VAL A 79 -9.02 -1.16 9.98
CA VAL A 79 -9.41 -1.64 11.31
C VAL A 79 -9.10 -3.10 11.48
N ASP A 80 -9.13 -3.57 12.73
CA ASP A 80 -8.96 -4.97 13.11
C ASP A 80 -7.69 -5.59 12.52
N VAL A 81 -6.63 -4.78 12.39
CA VAL A 81 -5.36 -5.18 11.78
C VAL A 81 -4.73 -6.28 12.62
N PRO A 82 -4.53 -7.51 12.10
CA PRO A 82 -3.92 -8.58 12.88
C PRO A 82 -2.45 -8.30 13.20
N ARG A 83 -1.93 -8.87 14.29
CA ARG A 83 -0.51 -8.73 14.66
C ARG A 83 0.44 -9.15 13.54
N TYR A 84 0.15 -10.28 12.88
CA TYR A 84 1.00 -10.74 11.76
C TYR A 84 0.99 -9.76 10.58
N ALA A 85 -0.10 -9.02 10.36
CA ALA A 85 -0.17 -8.03 9.29
C ALA A 85 0.68 -6.80 9.62
N ARG A 86 0.71 -6.38 10.90
CA ARG A 86 1.64 -5.35 11.37
C ARG A 86 3.10 -5.78 11.20
N ALA A 87 3.42 -7.02 11.57
CA ALA A 87 4.77 -7.56 11.40
C ALA A 87 5.18 -7.64 9.91
N LEU A 88 4.26 -8.03 9.02
CA LEU A 88 4.48 -8.00 7.58
C LEU A 88 4.79 -6.59 7.07
N VAL A 89 4.01 -5.61 7.48
CA VAL A 89 4.23 -4.21 7.11
C VAL A 89 5.55 -3.68 7.67
N GLU A 90 5.86 -3.93 8.94
CA GLU A 90 7.12 -3.51 9.56
C GLU A 90 8.35 -4.11 8.85
N ALA A 91 8.27 -5.38 8.44
CA ALA A 91 9.41 -6.08 7.85
C ALA A 91 9.57 -5.83 6.34
N LEU A 92 8.48 -5.56 5.61
CA LEU A 92 8.46 -5.57 4.15
C LEU A 92 8.01 -4.24 3.53
N TRP A 93 7.69 -3.21 4.33
CA TRP A 93 7.51 -1.84 3.88
C TRP A 93 8.64 -0.91 4.34
N PRO A 94 9.01 0.10 3.52
CA PRO A 94 8.58 0.30 2.13
C PRO A 94 9.01 -0.86 1.22
N GLY A 95 8.18 -1.22 0.24
CA GLY A 95 8.50 -2.32 -0.66
C GLY A 95 7.35 -2.93 -1.45
N PRO A 96 7.59 -4.10 -2.06
CA PRO A 96 6.66 -4.71 -3.01
C PRO A 96 5.62 -5.62 -2.34
N LEU A 97 5.21 -5.30 -1.11
CA LEU A 97 4.09 -5.96 -0.41
C LEU A 97 2.83 -5.11 -0.48
N THR A 98 1.71 -5.72 -0.83
CA THR A 98 0.37 -5.14 -0.69
C THR A 98 -0.43 -5.99 0.30
N VAL A 99 -1.01 -5.38 1.33
CA VAL A 99 -1.86 -6.06 2.32
C VAL A 99 -3.33 -5.66 2.12
N VAL A 100 -4.24 -6.63 2.11
CA VAL A 100 -5.69 -6.37 2.09
C VAL A 100 -6.21 -6.45 3.51
N LEU A 101 -6.86 -5.38 3.96
CA LEU A 101 -7.35 -5.23 5.34
C LEU A 101 -8.82 -4.80 5.31
N ARG A 102 -9.49 -4.86 6.47
CA ARG A 102 -10.81 -4.25 6.64
C ARG A 102 -10.65 -2.74 6.59
N ALA A 103 -11.38 -2.08 5.71
CA ALA A 103 -11.30 -0.63 5.57
C ALA A 103 -11.95 0.06 6.77
N GLN A 104 -11.39 1.20 7.19
CA GLN A 104 -11.98 2.04 8.24
C GLN A 104 -13.36 2.55 7.77
N PRO A 105 -14.48 2.17 8.41
CA PRO A 105 -15.83 2.46 7.90
C PRO A 105 -16.19 3.95 7.84
N SER A 106 -15.49 4.79 8.63
CA SER A 106 -15.71 6.23 8.67
C SER A 106 -15.09 7.00 7.50
N LEU A 107 -14.31 6.33 6.63
CA LEU A 107 -13.67 6.98 5.49
C LEU A 107 -14.67 7.24 4.37
N ALA A 108 -14.80 8.51 3.99
CA ALA A 108 -15.59 8.93 2.84
C ALA A 108 -14.76 8.84 1.54
N TRP A 109 -14.45 7.62 1.10
CA TRP A 109 -13.84 7.33 -0.20
C TRP A 109 -14.70 6.38 -1.02
N ASP A 110 -14.48 6.35 -2.34
CA ASP A 110 -15.09 5.39 -3.27
C ASP A 110 -13.99 4.84 -4.17
N LEU A 111 -13.53 3.63 -3.83
CA LEU A 111 -12.49 2.92 -4.56
C LEU A 111 -13.08 1.94 -5.59
N GLY A 112 -14.41 1.89 -5.74
CA GLY A 112 -15.14 0.83 -6.44
C GLY A 112 -15.67 -0.25 -5.49
N GLU A 113 -15.93 -1.43 -6.03
CA GLU A 113 -16.52 -2.57 -5.31
C GLU A 113 -15.47 -3.28 -4.45
N THR A 114 -15.17 -2.73 -3.27
CA THR A 114 -14.12 -3.29 -2.38
C THR A 114 -14.62 -4.34 -1.38
N GLY A 115 -15.94 -4.49 -1.24
CA GLY A 115 -16.54 -5.37 -0.23
C GLY A 115 -16.19 -4.99 1.22
N GLY A 116 -15.93 -3.71 1.50
CA GLY A 116 -15.53 -3.22 2.83
C GLY A 116 -14.07 -3.49 3.17
N THR A 117 -13.25 -3.83 2.18
CA THR A 117 -11.80 -4.02 2.34
C THR A 117 -11.02 -2.90 1.66
N VAL A 118 -9.72 -2.80 1.93
CA VAL A 118 -8.80 -1.95 1.21
C VAL A 118 -7.45 -2.65 1.05
N ALA A 119 -6.88 -2.56 -0.15
CA ALA A 119 -5.52 -3.00 -0.42
C ALA A 119 -4.55 -1.83 -0.22
N LEU A 120 -3.62 -1.94 0.72
CA LEU A 120 -2.66 -0.88 1.06
C LEU A 120 -1.23 -1.30 0.70
N ARG A 121 -0.40 -0.32 0.32
CA ARG A 121 1.04 -0.51 0.10
C ARG A 121 1.82 0.77 0.37
N MET A 122 2.99 0.66 1.00
CA MET A 122 3.99 1.73 0.99
C MET A 122 5.06 1.39 -0.07
N PRO A 123 5.16 2.13 -1.19
CA PRO A 123 6.14 1.84 -2.23
C PRO A 123 7.56 2.19 -1.77
N ASP A 124 8.57 1.50 -2.29
CA ASP A 124 9.99 1.80 -2.08
C ASP A 124 10.57 2.64 -3.22
N ASP A 125 9.98 3.81 -3.44
CA ASP A 125 10.38 4.72 -4.50
C ASP A 125 10.38 6.16 -3.98
N GLU A 126 11.51 6.84 -4.13
CA GLU A 126 11.70 8.19 -3.58
C GLU A 126 10.71 9.21 -4.18
N VAL A 127 10.46 9.14 -5.49
CA VAL A 127 9.54 10.05 -6.19
C VAL A 127 8.10 9.79 -5.72
N ALA A 128 7.71 8.52 -5.66
CA ALA A 128 6.37 8.13 -5.20
C ALA A 128 6.13 8.54 -3.74
N LEU A 129 7.06 8.24 -2.84
CA LEU A 129 6.96 8.59 -1.42
C LEU A 129 6.95 10.10 -1.22
N ALA A 130 7.74 10.87 -1.98
CA ALA A 130 7.71 12.32 -1.92
C ALA A 130 6.36 12.89 -2.34
N LEU A 131 5.77 12.40 -3.44
CA LEU A 131 4.44 12.82 -3.86
C LEU A 131 3.35 12.43 -2.85
N LEU A 132 3.41 11.21 -2.31
CA LEU A 132 2.46 10.72 -1.31
C LEU A 132 2.52 11.53 -0.01
N ARG A 133 3.69 12.05 0.38
CA ARG A 133 3.83 12.92 1.55
C ARG A 133 3.19 14.28 1.34
N GLU A 134 3.23 14.79 0.10
CA GLU A 134 2.57 16.04 -0.26
C GLU A 134 1.04 15.87 -0.38
N VAL A 135 0.59 14.84 -1.10
CA VAL A 135 -0.83 14.66 -1.44
C VAL A 135 -1.61 13.93 -0.34
N GLY A 136 -0.99 12.92 0.28
CA GLY A 136 -1.66 11.92 1.11
C GLY A 136 -1.84 10.59 0.36
N PRO A 137 -2.67 9.67 0.91
CA PRO A 137 -2.98 8.39 0.28
C PRO A 137 -3.54 8.53 -1.14
N MET A 138 -3.01 7.75 -2.08
CA MET A 138 -3.42 7.80 -3.48
C MET A 138 -3.88 6.43 -3.96
N ALA A 139 -5.00 6.39 -4.67
CA ALA A 139 -5.40 5.20 -5.42
C ALA A 139 -4.44 5.05 -6.60
N VAL A 140 -3.73 3.92 -6.69
CA VAL A 140 -2.74 3.67 -7.75
C VAL A 140 -2.91 2.28 -8.32
N SER A 141 -2.88 2.21 -9.65
CA SER A 141 -2.80 0.95 -10.38
C SER A 141 -1.65 1.01 -11.39
N SER A 142 -1.24 -0.11 -11.97
CA SER A 142 -0.15 -0.13 -12.96
C SER A 142 -0.44 0.79 -14.15
N ALA A 143 0.56 1.48 -14.69
CA ALA A 143 0.42 2.48 -15.75
C ALA A 143 0.28 1.86 -17.16
N ASN A 144 -0.69 0.96 -17.30
CA ASN A 144 -1.00 0.27 -18.55
C ASN A 144 -2.51 0.13 -18.72
N ARG A 145 -2.95 0.02 -19.98
CA ARG A 145 -4.33 -0.33 -20.31
C ARG A 145 -4.58 -1.78 -19.91
N HIS A 146 -5.80 -2.10 -19.49
CA HIS A 146 -6.16 -3.47 -19.11
C HIS A 146 -5.84 -4.45 -20.25
N GLY A 147 -5.20 -5.58 -19.93
CA GLY A 147 -4.74 -6.59 -20.90
C GLY A 147 -3.37 -6.32 -21.55
N HIS A 148 -2.79 -5.13 -21.39
CA HIS A 148 -1.45 -4.82 -21.93
C HIS A 148 -0.33 -5.05 -20.89
N PRO A 149 0.94 -5.23 -21.33
CA PRO A 149 2.08 -5.31 -20.43
C PRO A 149 2.20 -4.08 -19.52
N ALA A 150 2.68 -4.29 -18.29
CA ALA A 150 2.92 -3.20 -17.36
C ALA A 150 4.09 -2.32 -17.84
N SER A 151 3.93 -1.00 -17.72
CA SER A 151 4.96 -0.04 -18.12
C SER A 151 6.08 0.02 -17.09
N ARG A 152 7.32 0.00 -17.57
CA ARG A 152 8.56 0.10 -16.79
C ARG A 152 9.28 1.43 -17.00
N THR A 153 8.86 2.21 -17.98
CA THR A 153 9.37 3.55 -18.24
C THR A 153 8.23 4.53 -18.39
N VAL A 154 8.50 5.82 -18.19
CA VAL A 154 7.52 6.88 -18.42
C VAL A 154 7.05 6.91 -19.88
N VAL A 155 7.92 6.56 -20.83
CA VAL A 155 7.63 6.55 -22.27
C VAL A 155 6.62 5.45 -22.61
N GLU A 156 6.78 4.26 -22.05
CA GLU A 156 5.79 3.17 -22.18
C GLU A 156 4.44 3.58 -21.60
N ALA A 157 4.44 4.18 -20.40
CA ALA A 157 3.22 4.67 -19.77
C ALA A 157 2.52 5.77 -20.59
N ALA A 158 3.28 6.72 -21.13
CA ALA A 158 2.79 7.78 -22.00
C ALA A 158 2.20 7.24 -23.30
N THR A 159 2.82 6.20 -23.87
CA THR A 159 2.31 5.52 -25.07
C THR A 159 0.96 4.84 -24.81
N GLN A 160 0.78 4.28 -23.61
CA GLN A 160 -0.45 3.58 -23.25
C GLN A 160 -1.59 4.50 -22.80
N LEU A 161 -1.29 5.56 -22.06
CA LEU A 161 -2.29 6.38 -21.37
C LEU A 161 -2.51 7.74 -22.04
N GLY A 162 -1.49 8.30 -22.70
CA GLY A 162 -1.56 9.56 -23.43
C GLY A 162 -2.33 10.67 -22.69
N ALA A 163 -3.17 11.38 -23.42
CA ALA A 163 -3.90 12.55 -22.91
C ALA A 163 -4.93 12.26 -21.80
N SER A 164 -5.13 11.00 -21.38
CA SER A 164 -5.96 10.67 -20.21
C SER A 164 -5.29 11.06 -18.89
N VAL A 165 -3.99 11.32 -18.89
CA VAL A 165 -3.20 11.69 -17.71
C VAL A 165 -2.60 13.07 -17.92
N GLU A 166 -2.67 13.93 -16.89
CA GLU A 166 -2.16 15.29 -16.98
C GLU A 166 -0.65 15.32 -16.75
N PHE A 167 -0.15 14.58 -15.76
CA PHE A 167 1.24 14.63 -15.30
C PHE A 167 1.97 13.31 -15.45
N TYR A 168 3.21 13.37 -15.91
CA TYR A 168 4.09 12.21 -16.02
C TYR A 168 5.39 12.50 -15.29
N LEU A 169 5.68 11.75 -14.23
CA LEU A 169 6.93 11.85 -13.49
C LEU A 169 7.90 10.79 -14.02
N ASP A 170 9.01 11.22 -14.60
CA ASP A 170 10.08 10.33 -15.06
C ASP A 170 11.10 10.08 -13.95
N GLY A 171 11.01 8.94 -13.27
CA GLY A 171 11.99 8.49 -12.28
C GLY A 171 13.07 7.59 -12.85
N GLY A 172 13.18 7.46 -14.18
CA GLY A 172 13.98 6.43 -14.82
C GLY A 172 13.29 5.06 -14.85
N PRO A 173 13.95 4.01 -15.35
CA PRO A 173 13.35 2.67 -15.47
C PRO A 173 13.05 2.03 -14.11
N SER A 174 11.90 1.36 -13.99
CA SER A 174 11.55 0.64 -12.77
C SER A 174 12.43 -0.60 -12.56
N THR A 175 12.87 -0.81 -11.31
CA THR A 175 13.87 -1.81 -10.94
C THR A 175 13.28 -3.20 -10.68
N GLY A 176 12.09 -3.32 -10.09
CA GLY A 176 11.54 -4.59 -9.61
C GLY A 176 10.99 -5.53 -10.69
N GLY A 177 10.49 -5.02 -11.81
CA GLY A 177 10.07 -5.82 -12.99
C GLY A 177 8.86 -6.76 -12.80
N LEU A 178 8.54 -7.13 -11.56
CA LEU A 178 7.36 -7.87 -11.14
C LEU A 178 6.43 -6.95 -10.34
N ALA A 179 5.13 -7.24 -10.38
CA ALA A 179 4.15 -6.54 -9.54
C ALA A 179 4.34 -6.91 -8.05
N SER A 180 3.69 -6.16 -7.15
CA SER A 180 3.71 -6.46 -5.72
C SER A 180 3.08 -7.83 -5.40
N THR A 181 3.55 -8.49 -4.35
CA THR A 181 2.85 -9.64 -3.76
C THR A 181 1.64 -9.12 -2.97
N ILE A 182 0.47 -9.75 -3.13
CA ILE A 182 -0.77 -9.35 -2.45
C ILE A 182 -1.15 -10.42 -1.43
N VAL A 183 -1.34 -10.00 -0.18
CA VAL A 183 -1.73 -10.86 0.94
C VAL A 183 -3.06 -10.37 1.52
N ASP A 184 -4.06 -11.24 1.58
CA ASP A 184 -5.28 -11.02 2.34
C ASP A 184 -5.00 -11.22 3.84
N CYS A 185 -5.20 -10.14 4.59
CA CYS A 185 -5.02 -10.06 6.03
C CYS A 185 -6.35 -9.79 6.76
N THR A 186 -7.49 -10.05 6.13
CA THR A 186 -8.83 -9.83 6.71
C THR A 186 -9.30 -10.98 7.61
N ARG A 187 -8.45 -11.98 7.81
CA ARG A 187 -8.73 -13.26 8.48
C ARG A 187 -7.71 -13.51 9.59
N GLU A 188 -7.93 -14.55 10.38
CA GLU A 188 -6.97 -14.99 11.40
C GLU A 188 -5.65 -15.51 10.81
N GLU A 189 -5.72 -16.11 9.62
CA GLU A 189 -4.58 -16.66 8.88
C GLU A 189 -4.37 -15.87 7.56
N PRO A 190 -3.14 -15.47 7.21
CA PRO A 190 -2.87 -14.74 5.98
C PRO A 190 -3.09 -15.63 4.75
N MET A 191 -3.66 -15.06 3.69
CA MET A 191 -3.85 -15.75 2.41
C MET A 191 -3.18 -14.98 1.27
N VAL A 192 -2.15 -15.56 0.65
CA VAL A 192 -1.52 -14.96 -0.53
C VAL A 192 -2.48 -15.03 -1.71
N LEU A 193 -2.99 -13.87 -2.15
CA LEU A 193 -3.90 -13.73 -3.28
C LEU A 193 -3.16 -13.70 -4.62
N ARG A 194 -1.96 -13.10 -4.63
CA ARG A 194 -1.11 -12.98 -5.81
C ARG A 194 0.35 -13.04 -5.41
N LEU A 195 1.12 -13.90 -6.06
CA LEU A 195 2.59 -13.85 -6.01
C LEU A 195 3.12 -12.78 -6.96
N GLY A 196 4.06 -11.99 -6.45
CA GLY A 196 4.73 -10.89 -7.13
C GLY A 196 6.23 -10.95 -6.85
N ALA A 197 6.84 -9.81 -6.51
CA ALA A 197 8.28 -9.76 -6.22
C ALA A 197 8.69 -10.48 -4.93
N LEU A 198 7.77 -10.76 -4.00
CA LEU A 198 8.03 -11.55 -2.80
C LEU A 198 7.54 -12.99 -2.98
N SER A 199 8.38 -13.97 -2.62
CA SER A 199 8.01 -15.38 -2.58
C SER A 199 7.03 -15.69 -1.44
N ARG A 200 6.38 -16.85 -1.52
CA ARG A 200 5.52 -17.32 -0.43
C ARG A 200 6.34 -17.56 0.84
N GLU A 201 7.53 -18.14 0.73
CA GLU A 201 8.37 -18.40 1.91
C GLU A 201 8.71 -17.09 2.63
N GLN A 202 9.14 -16.06 1.91
CA GLN A 202 9.47 -14.76 2.49
C GLN A 202 8.32 -14.16 3.30
N VAL A 203 7.08 -14.28 2.80
CA VAL A 203 5.88 -13.81 3.52
C VAL A 203 5.62 -14.68 4.76
N MET A 204 5.64 -16.00 4.62
CA MET A 204 5.31 -16.91 5.71
C MET A 204 6.37 -16.93 6.83
N ASP A 205 7.64 -16.66 6.51
CA ASP A 205 8.73 -16.56 7.49
C ASP A 205 8.53 -15.36 8.43
N VAL A 206 8.01 -14.24 7.93
CA VAL A 206 7.66 -13.09 8.78
C VAL A 206 6.46 -13.43 9.68
N VAL A 207 5.45 -14.09 9.11
CA VAL A 207 4.25 -14.51 9.85
C VAL A 207 4.63 -15.48 10.98
N GLY A 208 5.48 -16.48 10.69
CA GLY A 208 5.97 -17.46 11.65
C GLY A 208 6.67 -16.81 12.83
N ARG A 209 7.68 -15.96 12.56
CA ARG A 209 8.41 -15.22 13.60
C ARG A 209 7.48 -14.37 14.47
N SER A 210 6.51 -13.70 13.86
CA SER A 210 5.55 -12.86 14.62
C SER A 210 4.69 -13.64 15.62
N ARG A 211 4.47 -14.96 15.38
CA ARG A 211 3.75 -15.86 16.29
C ARG A 211 4.64 -16.37 17.39
N GLU A 212 5.87 -16.74 17.07
CA GLU A 212 6.87 -17.15 18.06
C GLU A 212 7.09 -16.04 19.09
N ASP A 213 7.29 -14.80 18.62
CA ASP A 213 7.41 -13.62 19.49
C ASP A 213 6.15 -13.42 20.38
N ALA A 214 4.98 -13.82 19.91
CA ALA A 214 3.74 -13.71 20.68
C ALA A 214 3.67 -14.74 21.81
N LEU A 215 4.08 -15.97 21.51
CA LEU A 215 4.13 -17.06 22.48
C LEU A 215 5.18 -16.77 23.57
N GLU A 216 6.33 -16.20 23.21
CA GLU A 216 7.36 -15.82 24.17
C GLU A 216 6.90 -14.70 25.12
N LEU A 217 6.25 -13.65 24.60
CA LEU A 217 5.68 -12.56 25.42
C LEU A 217 4.64 -13.07 26.42
N THR A 218 3.68 -13.89 25.95
CA THR A 218 2.65 -14.46 26.84
C THR A 218 3.22 -15.38 27.92
N SER A 219 4.28 -16.13 27.60
CA SER A 219 4.98 -17.00 28.55
C SER A 219 5.72 -16.18 29.61
N ALA A 220 6.37 -15.09 29.22
CA ALA A 220 7.06 -14.18 30.14
C ALA A 220 6.09 -13.43 31.08
N GLU A 221 4.94 -12.97 30.56
CA GLU A 221 3.89 -12.34 31.37
C GLU A 221 3.28 -13.30 32.39
N THR A 222 3.06 -14.56 31.98
CA THR A 222 2.53 -15.61 32.88
C THR A 222 3.53 -15.95 33.99
N ALA A 223 4.83 -15.99 33.69
CA ALA A 223 5.88 -16.25 34.68
C ALA A 223 6.11 -15.09 35.67
N ALA A 224 5.68 -13.86 35.32
CA ALA A 224 5.86 -12.67 36.15
C ALA A 224 4.70 -12.42 37.14
N LEU A 225 3.61 -13.18 37.09
CA LEU A 225 2.51 -13.08 38.05
C LEU A 225 2.91 -13.70 39.40
N PRO A 226 2.78 -12.97 40.53
CA PRO A 226 3.09 -13.53 41.85
C PRO A 226 2.17 -14.71 42.14
N GLN A 227 2.77 -15.85 42.46
CA GLN A 227 2.05 -17.01 42.95
C GLN A 227 1.54 -16.67 44.36
N ASP A 228 0.23 -16.46 44.51
CA ASP A 228 -0.38 -16.29 45.82
C ASP A 228 -0.23 -17.62 46.58
N GLU A 229 0.72 -17.67 47.53
CA GLU A 229 0.84 -18.80 48.43
C GLU A 229 -0.44 -18.90 49.28
N PRO A 230 -1.08 -20.07 49.36
CA PRO A 230 -2.25 -20.24 50.22
C PRO A 230 -1.84 -19.97 51.67
N ARG A 231 -2.41 -18.94 52.30
CA ARG A 231 -2.33 -18.76 53.75
C ARG A 231 -2.95 -19.98 54.41
N GLU A 232 -2.12 -20.84 54.99
CA GLU A 232 -2.56 -21.89 55.90
C GLU A 232 -3.41 -21.25 57.00
N SER A 233 -4.71 -21.52 56.96
CA SER A 233 -5.62 -21.27 58.07
C SER A 233 -5.24 -22.25 59.18
N THR A 234 -4.44 -21.79 60.14
CA THR A 234 -4.36 -22.42 61.45
C THR A 234 -5.73 -22.30 62.10
N ASP A 235 -6.50 -23.36 61.98
CA ASP A 235 -7.70 -23.62 62.78
C ASP A 235 -7.22 -23.94 64.19
N ASP A 236 -7.49 -23.04 65.13
CA ASP A 236 -7.16 -23.20 66.54
C ASP A 236 -8.41 -22.84 67.36
N GLY A 237 -9.01 -23.87 67.98
CA GLY A 237 -9.92 -23.73 69.13
C GLY A 237 -11.39 -24.02 68.91
#